data_AF-A0A392MA08-F1
#
_entry.id   AF-A0A392MA08-F1
#
_cell.length_a   1.000
_cell.length_b   1.000
_cell.length_c   1.000
_cell.angle_alpha   90.00
_cell.angle_beta   90.00
_cell.angle_gamma   90.00
#
_symmetry.space_group_name_H-M   'P 1'
#
loop_
_entity.id
_entity.type
_entity.pdbx_description
1 polymer ?
#
loop_
_entity_poly.entity_id
_entity_poly.type
_entity_poly.pdbx_seq_one_letter_code
_entity_poly.pdbx_strand_id
1 'polypeptide(L)'
;VLFALCATVDLESLADDLLSLLSKESSAVLSGTVSSSEYRTRVTVLKAPHGDLLSCMEMAKVADLLVFVASTRSLCEETLCEETDSYFIDSFGNQCLSVFRSLGLPSTAVFVRDLPTELKQRNELKKICTSSLASEFPEDCKFYPADTEDDLHKFLSLFKEQRLKTPHWRTQRSYLVANKVDAVYDGNSDICTLVLSGYLRVRNLSVNQLVHVSGAGDFQLCKIEVLKDPFPLNSKKNQDLMDSDEMHDVEVWSFT
;
A
#
# COMPACT_ATOMS: atom_id res chain seq x y z
N VAL A 1 1.07 -1.31 -0.24
CA VAL A 1 0.08 -2.41 -0.35
C VAL A 1 0.76 -3.70 0.03
N LEU A 2 0.13 -4.47 0.91
CA LEU A 2 0.59 -5.79 1.33
C LEU A 2 -0.02 -6.85 0.40
N PHE A 3 0.81 -7.73 -0.14
CA PHE A 3 0.44 -8.83 -1.01
C PHE A 3 0.90 -10.15 -0.42
N ALA A 4 -0.03 -11.09 -0.21
CA ALA A 4 0.32 -12.45 0.17
C ALA A 4 0.78 -13.23 -1.07
N LEU A 5 1.94 -13.88 -0.97
CA LEU A 5 2.44 -14.79 -2.02
C LEU A 5 1.80 -16.19 -1.94
N CYS A 6 1.22 -16.53 -0.79
CA CYS A 6 0.56 -17.81 -0.53
C CYS A 6 -0.71 -17.59 0.30
N ALA A 7 -1.71 -18.45 0.12
CA ALA A 7 -2.99 -18.38 0.83
C ALA A 7 -2.87 -18.56 2.36
N THR A 8 -1.79 -19.18 2.84
CA THR A 8 -1.55 -19.44 4.26
C THR A 8 -1.05 -18.22 5.03
N VAL A 9 -0.71 -17.14 4.34
CA VAL A 9 -0.15 -15.92 4.94
C VAL A 9 -1.28 -15.07 5.51
N ASP A 10 -1.23 -14.83 6.82
CA ASP A 10 -2.14 -13.89 7.47
C ASP A 10 -1.67 -12.44 7.26
N LEU A 11 -2.38 -11.71 6.41
CA LEU A 11 -2.15 -10.28 6.17
C LEU A 11 -2.81 -9.39 7.23
N GLU A 12 -3.79 -9.90 7.98
CA GLU A 12 -4.55 -9.09 8.94
C GLU A 12 -3.70 -8.78 10.15
N SER A 13 -3.10 -9.80 10.77
CA SER A 13 -2.16 -9.58 11.89
C SER A 13 -1.02 -8.64 11.52
N LEU A 14 -0.39 -8.82 10.36
CA LEU A 14 0.70 -7.95 9.91
C LEU A 14 0.23 -6.50 9.67
N ALA A 15 -0.96 -6.31 9.10
CA ALA A 15 -1.51 -4.99 8.90
C ALA A 15 -1.82 -4.31 10.24
N ASP A 16 -2.38 -5.05 11.20
CA ASP A 16 -2.68 -4.56 12.54
C ASP A 16 -1.41 -4.26 13.34
N ASP A 17 -0.37 -5.09 13.22
CA ASP A 17 0.95 -4.85 13.80
C ASP A 17 1.53 -3.53 13.25
N LEU A 18 1.50 -3.33 11.93
CA LEU A 18 1.96 -2.08 11.32
C LEU A 18 1.12 -0.87 11.74
N LEU A 19 -0.20 -1.01 11.77
CA LEU A 19 -1.10 0.06 12.15
C LEU A 19 -0.95 0.40 13.63
N SER A 20 -0.81 -0.58 14.52
CA SER A 20 -0.58 -0.36 15.95
C SER A 20 0.74 0.41 16.18
N LEU A 21 1.81 0.03 15.49
CA LEU A 21 3.10 0.72 15.56
C LEU A 21 3.01 2.17 15.06
N LEU A 22 2.27 2.40 13.97
CA LEU A 22 2.10 3.73 13.39
C LEU A 22 1.10 4.60 14.18
N SER A 23 0.12 3.99 14.86
CA SER A 23 -1.01 4.67 15.50
C SER A 23 -0.82 4.95 16.99
N LYS A 24 0.33 4.59 17.58
CA LYS A 24 0.68 4.86 19.00
C LYS A 24 0.38 6.31 19.45
N GLU A 25 0.17 7.26 18.53
CA GLU A 25 -0.16 8.66 18.81
C GLU A 25 -1.46 9.23 18.16
N SER A 26 -2.17 8.55 17.25
CA SER A 26 -3.33 9.17 16.53
C SER A 26 -4.61 8.32 16.52
N SER A 27 -5.68 8.86 17.12
CA SER A 27 -6.95 8.20 17.49
C SER A 27 -7.95 7.93 16.35
N ALA A 28 -7.60 8.12 15.07
CA ALA A 28 -8.56 7.93 13.99
C ALA A 28 -7.96 7.05 12.88
N VAL A 29 -8.33 5.78 12.84
CA VAL A 29 -8.04 4.91 11.68
C VAL A 29 -9.22 5.05 10.72
N LEU A 30 -9.11 5.97 9.76
CA LEU A 30 -10.03 5.99 8.62
C LEU A 30 -9.38 5.21 7.47
N SER A 31 -10.00 4.08 7.12
CA SER A 31 -9.63 3.27 5.95
C SER A 31 -8.12 2.95 5.86
N GLY A 32 -7.50 2.58 6.99
CA GLY A 32 -6.08 2.15 7.03
C GLY A 32 -5.03 3.23 6.80
N THR A 33 -5.42 4.52 6.79
CA THR A 33 -4.46 5.64 6.72
C THR A 33 -4.09 6.11 8.12
N VAL A 34 -2.79 6.19 8.40
CA VAL A 34 -2.24 6.63 9.69
C VAL A 34 -1.13 7.65 9.45
N SER A 35 -1.14 8.72 10.24
CA SER A 35 -0.01 9.66 10.33
C SER A 35 0.82 9.33 11.56
N SER A 36 2.08 8.96 11.37
CA SER A 36 3.00 8.80 12.50
C SER A 36 3.85 10.07 12.65
N SER A 37 3.85 10.65 13.85
CA SER A 37 4.67 11.82 14.16
C SER A 37 6.15 11.45 14.30
N GLU A 38 6.44 10.26 14.84
CA GLU A 38 7.78 9.70 15.04
C GLU A 38 8.54 9.55 13.71
N TYR A 39 7.88 8.97 12.70
CA TYR A 39 8.45 8.86 11.36
C TYR A 39 8.26 10.14 10.52
N ARG A 40 7.39 11.06 10.97
CA ARG A 40 6.95 12.27 10.25
C ARG A 40 6.43 11.94 8.84
N THR A 41 5.76 10.80 8.73
CA THR A 41 5.29 10.24 7.45
C THR A 41 3.85 9.78 7.59
N ARG A 42 3.06 9.99 6.54
CA ARG A 42 1.71 9.43 6.41
C ARG A 42 1.80 8.15 5.61
N VAL A 43 1.20 7.09 6.15
CA VAL A 43 1.20 5.77 5.53
C VAL A 43 -0.24 5.29 5.40
N THR A 44 -0.60 4.81 4.22
CA THR A 44 -1.85 4.09 4.00
C THR A 44 -1.51 2.62 3.77
N VAL A 45 -1.93 1.78 4.72
CA VAL A 45 -1.77 0.32 4.62
C VAL A 45 -3.00 -0.25 3.94
N LEU A 46 -2.80 -0.87 2.77
CA LEU A 46 -3.84 -1.55 2.01
C LEU A 46 -3.48 -3.03 1.92
N LYS A 47 -4.48 -3.90 2.15
CA LYS A 47 -4.35 -5.36 2.02
C LYS A 47 -4.97 -5.82 0.71
N ALA A 48 -4.19 -6.56 -0.09
CA ALA A 48 -4.69 -7.14 -1.32
C ALA A 48 -5.43 -8.47 -1.03
N PRO A 49 -6.65 -8.67 -1.58
CA PRO A 49 -7.37 -9.91 -1.40
C PRO A 49 -6.70 -11.05 -2.15
N HIS A 50 -6.53 -12.20 -1.49
CA HIS A 50 -6.03 -13.40 -2.15
C HIS A 50 -7.15 -14.02 -3.01
N GLY A 51 -6.86 -14.34 -4.28
CA GLY A 51 -7.81 -14.94 -5.21
C GLY A 51 -8.47 -13.99 -6.22
N ASP A 52 -8.41 -12.66 -6.00
CA ASP A 52 -8.93 -11.68 -6.97
C ASP A 52 -7.79 -10.90 -7.64
N LEU A 53 -7.39 -11.37 -8.83
CA LEU A 53 -6.32 -10.77 -9.62
C LEU A 53 -6.64 -9.33 -10.06
N LEU A 54 -7.90 -9.01 -10.33
CA LEU A 54 -8.29 -7.69 -10.83
C LEU A 54 -8.15 -6.65 -9.73
N SER A 55 -8.65 -6.95 -8.53
CA SER A 55 -8.45 -6.08 -7.35
C SER A 55 -6.97 -5.91 -7.01
N CYS A 56 -6.20 -7.00 -7.05
CA CYS A 56 -4.75 -6.98 -6.88
C CYS A 56 -4.06 -6.04 -7.89
N MET A 57 -4.46 -6.10 -9.16
CA MET A 57 -3.92 -5.24 -10.20
C MET A 57 -4.25 -3.75 -9.96
N GLU A 58 -5.50 -3.42 -9.62
CA GLU A 58 -5.90 -2.04 -9.33
C GLU A 58 -5.16 -1.48 -8.10
N MET A 59 -5.01 -2.29 -7.04
CA MET A 59 -4.24 -1.89 -5.86
C MET A 59 -2.75 -1.67 -6.18
N ALA A 60 -2.16 -2.53 -7.01
CA ALA A 60 -0.76 -2.38 -7.42
C ALA A 60 -0.53 -1.12 -8.26
N LYS A 61 -1.52 -0.69 -9.04
CA LYS A 61 -1.43 0.53 -9.84
C LYS A 61 -1.29 1.79 -8.97
N VAL A 62 -2.01 1.84 -7.85
CA VAL A 62 -2.02 2.98 -6.93
C VAL A 62 -0.91 2.94 -5.87
N ALA A 63 -0.22 1.80 -5.73
CA ALA A 63 0.81 1.59 -4.72
C ALA A 63 2.11 2.36 -5.00
N ASP A 64 2.61 3.10 -3.99
CA ASP A 64 3.99 3.63 -4.02
C ASP A 64 5.01 2.56 -3.63
N LEU A 65 4.62 1.69 -2.70
CA LEU A 65 5.38 0.54 -2.24
C LEU A 65 4.51 -0.73 -2.28
N LEU A 66 5.04 -1.77 -2.92
CA LEU A 66 4.53 -3.13 -2.85
C LEU A 66 5.34 -3.95 -1.87
N VAL A 67 4.68 -4.52 -0.86
CA VAL A 67 5.30 -5.42 0.10
C VAL A 67 4.73 -6.81 -0.13
N PHE A 68 5.58 -7.72 -0.58
CA PHE A 68 5.22 -9.12 -0.76
C PHE A 68 5.51 -9.88 0.53
N VAL A 69 4.56 -10.67 1.00
CA VAL A 69 4.68 -11.41 2.25
C VAL A 69 4.79 -12.89 1.91
N ALA A 70 5.89 -13.49 2.32
CA ALA A 70 6.16 -14.92 2.26
C ALA A 70 6.12 -15.51 3.68
N SER A 71 5.47 -16.65 3.85
CA SER A 71 5.51 -17.42 5.09
C SER A 71 6.49 -18.59 4.93
N THR A 72 7.29 -18.85 5.97
CA THR A 72 8.13 -20.06 6.06
C THR A 72 7.44 -21.24 6.74
N ARG A 73 6.15 -21.13 7.12
CA ARG A 73 5.40 -22.24 7.76
C ARG A 73 5.35 -23.50 6.91
N SER A 74 5.25 -23.35 5.59
CA SER A 74 5.18 -24.47 4.63
C SER A 74 6.45 -25.33 4.62
N LEU A 75 7.58 -24.83 5.13
CA LEU A 75 8.82 -25.59 5.23
C LEU A 75 8.99 -26.28 6.60
N CYS A 76 8.24 -25.84 7.61
CA CYS A 76 8.34 -26.32 8.99
C CYS A 76 7.41 -27.50 9.28
N GLU A 77 6.32 -27.66 8.51
CA GLU A 77 5.50 -28.89 8.54
C GLU A 77 6.17 -29.95 7.66
N GLU A 78 6.79 -30.95 8.29
CA GLU A 78 7.47 -32.13 7.70
C GLU A 78 6.57 -33.04 6.82
N THR A 79 5.43 -32.56 6.32
CA THR A 79 4.58 -33.31 5.40
C THR A 79 5.06 -33.18 3.96
N LEU A 80 5.93 -34.11 3.60
CA LEU A 80 6.16 -34.69 2.28
C LEU A 80 5.10 -34.34 1.22
N CYS A 81 5.40 -33.34 0.40
CA CYS A 81 4.83 -33.21 -0.94
C CYS A 81 6.02 -33.00 -1.89
N GLU A 82 6.46 -34.10 -2.52
CA GLU A 82 7.36 -34.06 -3.65
C GLU A 82 6.70 -33.26 -4.80
N GLU A 83 7.52 -32.52 -5.57
CA GLU A 83 7.22 -31.98 -6.91
C GLU A 83 6.60 -30.57 -7.12
N THR A 84 6.90 -29.56 -6.29
CA THR A 84 6.73 -28.16 -6.78
C THR A 84 7.88 -27.23 -6.39
N ASP A 85 8.52 -26.61 -7.39
CA ASP A 85 9.69 -25.72 -7.30
C ASP A 85 9.46 -24.38 -6.54
N SER A 86 8.31 -24.16 -5.89
CA SER A 86 7.97 -22.86 -5.28
C SER A 86 7.23 -22.95 -3.94
N TYR A 87 7.87 -23.48 -2.89
CA TYR A 87 7.31 -23.58 -1.52
C TYR A 87 6.78 -22.26 -0.91
N PHE A 88 7.21 -21.11 -1.44
CA PHE A 88 6.86 -19.78 -0.95
C PHE A 88 5.77 -19.09 -1.75
N ILE A 89 5.48 -19.57 -2.97
CA ILE A 89 4.61 -18.88 -3.93
C ILE A 89 3.58 -19.87 -4.45
N ASP A 90 2.31 -19.57 -4.22
CA ASP A 90 1.20 -20.34 -4.77
C ASP A 90 1.00 -19.98 -6.27
N SER A 91 0.27 -20.83 -6.98
CA SER A 91 -0.20 -20.62 -8.36
C SER A 91 -0.79 -19.21 -8.58
N PHE A 92 -1.63 -18.72 -7.66
CA PHE A 92 -2.18 -17.36 -7.70
C PHE A 92 -1.10 -16.29 -7.51
N GLY A 93 -0.16 -16.50 -6.60
CA GLY A 93 0.98 -15.61 -6.37
C GLY A 93 1.85 -15.48 -7.63
N ASN A 94 2.14 -16.59 -8.30
CA ASN A 94 2.88 -16.62 -9.57
C ASN A 94 2.16 -15.86 -10.69
N GLN A 95 0.84 -15.98 -10.79
CA GLN A 95 0.04 -15.20 -11.74
C GLN A 95 0.11 -13.71 -11.44
N CYS A 96 -0.06 -13.31 -10.17
CA CYS A 96 0.03 -11.91 -9.76
C CYS A 96 1.42 -11.32 -10.05
N LEU A 97 2.49 -12.04 -9.71
CA LEU A 97 3.87 -11.62 -9.98
C LEU A 97 4.13 -11.43 -11.48
N SER A 98 3.66 -12.36 -12.31
CA SER A 98 3.78 -12.27 -13.78
C SER A 98 3.09 -11.02 -14.34
N VAL A 99 1.90 -10.70 -13.83
CA VAL A 99 1.17 -9.48 -14.21
C VAL A 99 1.90 -8.23 -13.73
N PHE A 100 2.39 -8.21 -12.48
CA PHE A 100 3.08 -7.04 -11.95
C PHE A 100 4.43 -6.78 -12.63
N ARG A 101 5.15 -7.82 -13.06
CA ARG A 101 6.35 -7.66 -13.91
C ARG A 101 6.02 -6.99 -15.23
N SER A 102 4.91 -7.41 -15.84
CA SER A 102 4.46 -6.87 -17.13
C SER A 102 4.00 -5.41 -17.02
N LEU A 103 3.40 -5.02 -15.88
CA LEU A 103 2.96 -3.64 -15.61
C LEU A 103 4.11 -2.70 -15.20
N GLY A 104 5.22 -3.26 -14.72
CA GLY A 104 6.31 -2.52 -14.10
C GLY A 104 6.05 -2.29 -12.61
N LEU A 105 6.82 -3.00 -11.78
CA LEU A 105 6.75 -2.90 -10.33
C LEU A 105 7.20 -1.50 -9.86
N PRO A 106 6.45 -0.83 -8.97
CA PRO A 106 6.99 0.27 -8.17
C PRO A 106 8.04 -0.26 -7.19
N SER A 107 8.50 0.57 -6.25
CA SER A 107 9.39 0.12 -5.17
C SER A 107 8.82 -1.14 -4.50
N THR A 108 9.60 -2.21 -4.44
CA THR A 108 9.20 -3.49 -3.85
C THR A 108 10.02 -3.82 -2.61
N ALA A 109 9.38 -4.47 -1.65
CA ALA A 109 10.03 -5.10 -0.51
C ALA A 109 9.41 -6.48 -0.27
N VAL A 110 10.18 -7.39 0.30
CA VAL A 110 9.69 -8.72 0.68
C VAL A 110 9.77 -8.85 2.20
N PHE A 111 8.67 -9.24 2.81
CA PHE A 111 8.57 -9.65 4.20
C PHE A 111 8.59 -11.17 4.29
N VAL A 112 9.44 -11.67 5.17
CA VAL A 112 9.49 -13.08 5.53
C VAL A 112 8.92 -13.21 6.94
N ARG A 113 7.86 -13.99 7.07
CA ARG A 113 7.17 -14.29 8.33
C ARG A 113 7.36 -15.76 8.70
N ASP A 114 7.21 -16.03 10.00
CA ASP A 114 7.30 -17.35 10.63
C ASP A 114 8.71 -17.92 10.66
N LEU A 115 9.71 -17.05 10.81
CA LEU A 115 11.10 -17.51 10.97
C LEU A 115 11.30 -18.15 12.35
N PRO A 116 12.06 -19.25 12.43
CA PRO A 116 12.34 -19.91 13.71
C PRO A 116 13.20 -19.02 14.62
N THR A 117 13.05 -19.22 15.94
CA THR A 117 13.81 -18.50 16.98
C THR A 117 15.31 -18.81 16.93
N GLU A 118 15.70 -19.97 16.38
CA GLU A 118 17.10 -20.37 16.22
C GLU A 118 17.81 -19.54 15.15
N LEU A 119 18.84 -18.78 15.53
CA LEU A 119 19.58 -17.88 14.63
C LEU A 119 20.18 -18.58 13.40
N LYS A 120 20.67 -19.82 13.55
CA LYS A 120 21.24 -20.59 12.43
C LYS A 120 20.16 -20.96 11.42
N GLN A 121 19.05 -21.53 11.90
CA GLN A 121 17.94 -21.95 11.05
C GLN A 121 17.25 -20.75 10.41
N ARG A 122 17.12 -19.63 11.14
CA ARG A 122 16.59 -18.35 10.64
C ARG A 122 17.39 -17.82 9.46
N ASN A 123 18.72 -17.85 9.56
CA ASN A 123 19.58 -17.36 8.48
C ASN A 123 19.54 -18.29 7.25
N GLU A 124 19.51 -19.60 7.45
CA GLU A 124 19.38 -20.56 6.36
C GLU A 124 18.03 -20.42 5.64
N LEU A 125 16.91 -20.38 6.36
CA LEU A 125 15.58 -20.19 5.76
C LEU A 125 15.45 -18.84 5.06
N LYS A 126 16.01 -17.77 5.64
CA LYS A 126 16.09 -16.47 4.97
C LYS A 126 16.87 -16.55 3.66
N LYS A 127 18.00 -17.26 3.65
CA LYS A 127 18.83 -17.44 2.46
C LYS A 127 18.11 -18.26 1.39
N ILE A 128 17.42 -19.33 1.78
CA ILE A 128 16.61 -20.16 0.88
C ILE A 128 15.48 -19.33 0.26
N CYS A 129 14.72 -18.60 1.10
CA CYS A 129 13.65 -17.71 0.64
C CYS A 129 14.19 -16.63 -0.30
N THR A 130 15.29 -15.98 0.07
CA THR A 130 15.95 -14.95 -0.75
C THR A 130 16.38 -15.54 -2.10
N SER A 131 16.99 -16.73 -2.12
CA SER A 131 17.44 -17.38 -3.36
C SER A 131 16.27 -17.77 -4.26
N SER A 132 15.17 -18.25 -3.69
CA SER A 132 13.97 -18.65 -4.44
C SER A 132 13.21 -17.45 -4.99
N LEU A 133 13.10 -16.37 -4.22
CA LEU A 133 12.38 -15.16 -4.64
C LEU A 133 13.26 -14.20 -5.45
N ALA A 134 14.59 -14.30 -5.40
CA ALA A 134 15.48 -13.41 -6.14
C ALA A 134 15.27 -13.47 -7.66
N SER A 135 14.87 -14.63 -8.22
CA SER A 135 14.50 -14.73 -9.64
C SER A 135 13.24 -13.92 -9.98
N GLU A 136 12.39 -13.70 -8.98
CA GLU A 136 11.06 -13.15 -9.16
C GLU A 136 11.02 -11.61 -9.01
N PHE A 137 12.04 -11.01 -8.43
CA PHE A 137 12.08 -9.57 -8.12
C PHE A 137 13.26 -8.86 -8.78
N PRO A 138 13.18 -7.52 -8.98
CA PRO A 138 14.31 -6.73 -9.43
C PRO A 138 15.49 -6.80 -8.44
N GLU A 139 16.71 -6.58 -8.94
CA GLU A 139 17.96 -6.63 -8.12
C GLU A 139 17.96 -5.71 -6.90
N ASP A 140 17.18 -4.63 -6.94
CA ASP A 140 17.04 -3.65 -5.85
C ASP A 140 16.10 -4.11 -4.70
N CYS A 141 15.47 -5.28 -4.81
CA CYS A 141 14.46 -5.73 -3.84
C CYS A 141 15.09 -6.18 -2.52
N LYS A 142 14.62 -5.60 -1.41
CA LYS A 142 15.15 -5.90 -0.07
C LYS A 142 14.24 -6.87 0.69
N PHE A 143 14.87 -7.82 1.38
CA PHE A 143 14.22 -8.85 2.19
C PHE A 143 14.33 -8.52 3.68
N TYR A 144 13.18 -8.32 4.32
CA TYR A 144 13.08 -8.00 5.74
C TYR A 144 12.37 -9.13 6.49
N PRO A 145 12.88 -9.54 7.66
CA PRO A 145 12.06 -10.31 8.58
C PRO A 145 10.95 -9.41 9.13
N ALA A 146 9.77 -9.99 9.39
CA ALA A 146 8.63 -9.25 9.91
C ALA A 146 8.00 -9.92 11.14
N ASP A 147 8.76 -10.73 11.89
CA ASP A 147 8.24 -11.52 13.02
C ASP A 147 8.05 -10.70 14.31
N THR A 148 8.84 -9.64 14.50
CA THR A 148 8.82 -8.82 15.72
C THR A 148 8.53 -7.36 15.41
N GLU A 149 7.95 -6.65 16.39
CA GLU A 149 7.75 -5.20 16.30
C GLU A 149 9.06 -4.45 16.00
N ASP A 150 10.18 -4.86 16.60
CA ASP A 150 11.50 -4.26 16.35
C ASP A 150 11.93 -4.37 14.88
N ASP A 151 11.60 -5.48 14.23
CA ASP A 151 11.92 -5.69 12.82
C ASP A 151 11.05 -4.80 11.91
N LEU A 152 9.78 -4.60 12.27
CA LEU A 152 8.90 -3.64 11.62
C LEU A 152 9.35 -2.19 11.85
N HIS A 153 9.80 -1.83 13.05
CA HIS A 153 10.38 -0.52 13.36
C HIS A 153 11.63 -0.23 12.50
N LYS A 154 12.55 -1.19 12.38
CA LYS A 154 13.72 -1.07 11.49
C LYS A 154 13.29 -0.86 10.04
N PHE A 155 12.28 -1.62 9.58
CA PHE A 155 11.74 -1.44 8.24
C PHE A 155 11.16 -0.04 8.03
N LEU A 156 10.34 0.47 8.96
CA LEU A 156 9.74 1.81 8.85
C LEU A 156 10.81 2.91 8.84
N SER A 157 11.85 2.77 9.65
CA SER A 157 13.00 3.69 9.64
C SER A 157 13.71 3.71 8.30
N LEU A 158 13.98 2.54 7.71
CA LEU A 158 14.58 2.43 6.37
C LEU A 158 13.63 2.93 5.27
N PHE A 159 12.33 2.67 5.41
CA PHE A 159 11.31 3.12 4.47
C PHE A 159 11.24 4.65 4.41
N LYS A 160 11.40 5.34 5.54
CA LYS A 160 11.47 6.81 5.61
C LYS A 160 12.63 7.38 4.79
N GLU A 161 13.79 6.73 4.83
CA GLU A 161 15.00 7.19 4.14
C GLU A 161 15.02 6.78 2.66
N GLN A 162 14.29 5.72 2.31
CA GLN A 162 14.27 5.19 0.96
C GLN A 162 13.44 6.06 0.02
N ARG A 163 14.08 6.58 -1.04
CA ARG A 163 13.36 7.24 -2.12
C ARG A 163 12.60 6.22 -2.97
N LEU A 164 11.27 6.22 -2.86
CA LEU A 164 10.41 5.30 -3.60
C LEU A 164 10.51 5.57 -5.11
N LYS A 165 10.79 4.50 -5.87
CA LYS A 165 10.76 4.52 -7.33
C LYS A 165 9.33 4.26 -7.79
N THR A 166 8.78 5.18 -8.59
CA THR A 166 7.47 5.02 -9.22
C THR A 166 7.64 4.85 -10.74
N PRO A 167 6.94 3.93 -11.39
CA PRO A 167 6.95 3.79 -12.84
C PRO A 167 6.51 5.08 -13.54
N HIS A 168 7.11 5.34 -14.71
CA HIS A 168 6.91 6.57 -15.47
C HIS A 168 5.44 6.79 -15.88
N TRP A 169 4.72 5.72 -16.24
CA TRP A 169 3.31 5.83 -16.64
C TRP A 169 2.42 6.39 -15.52
N ARG A 170 2.80 6.20 -14.25
CA ARG A 170 2.06 6.71 -13.10
C ARG A 170 2.28 8.21 -12.89
N THR A 171 3.43 8.74 -13.30
CA THR A 171 3.75 10.17 -13.08
C THR A 171 3.11 11.09 -14.13
N GLN A 172 2.52 10.51 -15.18
CA GLN A 172 1.93 11.26 -16.29
C GLN A 172 0.49 11.73 -16.01
N ARG A 173 -0.25 11.05 -15.12
CA ARG A 173 -1.67 11.35 -14.84
C ARG A 173 -1.90 11.54 -13.34
N SER A 174 -2.81 12.46 -13.02
CA SER A 174 -3.35 12.61 -11.66
C SER A 174 -4.22 11.40 -11.32
N TYR A 175 -4.11 10.91 -10.08
CA TYR A 175 -5.00 9.88 -9.56
C TYR A 175 -5.35 10.18 -8.11
N LEU A 176 -6.51 9.69 -7.68
CA LEU A 176 -6.99 9.84 -6.33
C LEU A 176 -7.29 8.46 -5.74
N VAL A 177 -6.80 8.24 -4.53
CA VAL A 177 -7.21 7.10 -3.70
C VAL A 177 -8.28 7.60 -2.75
N ALA A 178 -9.51 7.14 -2.94
CA ALA A 178 -10.64 7.54 -2.12
C ALA A 178 -10.57 6.87 -0.75
N ASN A 179 -10.60 7.68 0.31
CA ASN A 179 -10.68 7.22 1.69
C ASN A 179 -12.14 7.03 2.13
N LYS A 180 -13.04 7.88 1.61
CA LYS A 180 -14.48 7.84 1.86
C LYS A 180 -15.23 8.02 0.54
N VAL A 181 -16.29 7.26 0.38
CA VAL A 181 -17.20 7.33 -0.78
C VAL A 181 -18.61 7.50 -0.24
N ASP A 182 -19.24 8.62 -0.58
CA ASP A 182 -20.64 8.89 -0.29
C ASP A 182 -21.41 9.00 -1.61
N ALA A 183 -22.69 8.62 -1.61
CA ALA A 183 -23.55 8.69 -2.78
C ALA A 183 -24.75 9.58 -2.44
N VAL A 184 -24.92 10.67 -3.19
CA VAL A 184 -26.04 11.61 -3.01
C VAL A 184 -27.04 11.38 -4.14
N TYR A 185 -28.28 11.11 -3.77
CA TYR A 185 -29.38 10.91 -4.70
C TYR A 185 -30.26 12.17 -4.68
N ASP A 186 -30.40 12.81 -5.83
CA ASP A 186 -31.43 13.82 -6.01
C ASP A 186 -32.73 13.11 -6.39
N GLY A 187 -33.76 13.23 -5.56
CA GLY A 187 -34.84 12.25 -5.36
C GLY A 187 -35.76 11.93 -6.54
N ASN A 188 -35.43 12.30 -7.78
CA ASN A 188 -36.22 12.08 -8.99
C ASN A 188 -35.41 11.69 -10.25
N SER A 189 -34.11 11.37 -10.13
CA SER A 189 -33.25 11.04 -11.29
C SER A 189 -32.64 9.64 -11.14
N ASP A 190 -32.54 8.88 -12.24
CA ASP A 190 -31.72 7.65 -12.34
C ASP A 190 -30.19 7.95 -12.25
N ILE A 191 -29.84 9.19 -11.92
CA ILE A 191 -28.48 9.73 -11.87
C ILE A 191 -28.14 9.98 -10.41
N CYS A 192 -27.07 9.34 -9.94
CA CYS A 192 -26.52 9.54 -8.61
C CYS A 192 -25.24 10.35 -8.69
N THR A 193 -25.06 11.27 -7.75
CA THR A 193 -23.82 12.03 -7.59
C THR A 193 -22.91 11.33 -6.59
N LEU A 194 -21.71 10.93 -7.04
CA LEU A 194 -20.71 10.30 -6.19
C LEU A 194 -19.77 11.34 -5.58
N VAL A 195 -19.71 11.32 -4.24
CA VAL A 195 -18.81 12.15 -3.46
C VAL A 195 -17.64 11.32 -2.99
N LEU A 196 -16.52 11.45 -3.70
CA LEU A 196 -15.27 10.77 -3.37
C LEU A 196 -14.40 11.73 -2.57
N SER A 197 -14.01 11.35 -1.35
CA SER A 197 -13.08 12.11 -0.53
C SER A 197 -11.77 11.34 -0.39
N GLY A 198 -10.65 11.95 -0.76
CA GLY A 198 -9.36 11.29 -0.71
C GLY A 198 -8.18 12.20 -0.99
N TYR A 199 -7.02 11.59 -1.14
CA TYR A 199 -5.77 12.30 -1.42
C TYR A 199 -5.46 12.26 -2.90
N LEU A 200 -5.26 13.44 -3.48
CA LEU A 200 -4.78 13.56 -4.85
C LEU A 200 -3.26 13.36 -4.88
N ARG A 201 -2.80 12.60 -5.86
CA ARG A 201 -1.38 12.23 -6.00
C ARG A 201 -0.85 12.67 -7.36
N VAL A 202 0.46 12.94 -7.38
CA VAL A 202 1.29 13.26 -8.56
C VAL A 202 1.03 14.61 -9.22
N ARG A 203 -0.18 14.86 -9.73
CA ARG A 203 -0.51 16.08 -10.47
C ARG A 203 -1.83 16.67 -10.00
N ASN A 204 -1.98 17.97 -10.20
CA ASN A 204 -3.20 18.70 -9.93
C ASN A 204 -4.30 18.25 -10.89
N LEU A 205 -5.54 18.28 -10.38
CA LEU A 205 -6.72 17.87 -11.11
C LEU A 205 -7.57 19.12 -11.42
N SER A 206 -8.14 19.15 -12.61
CA SER A 206 -9.03 20.24 -13.03
C SER A 206 -10.46 19.72 -13.25
N VAL A 207 -11.45 20.55 -12.93
CA VAL A 207 -12.89 20.23 -13.10
C VAL A 207 -13.22 19.92 -14.56
N ASN A 208 -12.49 20.51 -15.50
CA ASN A 208 -12.73 20.33 -16.94
C ASN A 208 -12.21 18.99 -17.48
N GLN A 209 -11.50 18.20 -16.68
CA GLN A 209 -10.96 16.91 -17.09
C GLN A 209 -11.97 15.80 -16.83
N LEU A 210 -12.01 14.81 -17.73
CA LEU A 210 -12.72 13.56 -17.46
C LEU A 210 -11.95 12.73 -16.44
N VAL A 211 -12.68 12.10 -15.53
CA VAL A 211 -12.15 11.16 -14.55
C VAL A 211 -12.60 9.76 -14.92
N HIS A 212 -11.63 8.86 -14.99
CA HIS A 212 -11.88 7.44 -15.15
C HIS A 212 -12.02 6.78 -13.77
N VAL A 213 -13.15 6.12 -13.53
CA VAL A 213 -13.36 5.27 -12.37
C VAL A 213 -13.16 3.83 -12.81
N SER A 214 -12.13 3.17 -12.28
CA SER A 214 -11.83 1.77 -12.56
C SER A 214 -13.07 0.89 -12.36
N GLY A 215 -13.51 0.22 -13.42
CA GLY A 215 -14.68 -0.67 -13.41
C GLY A 215 -16.04 0.01 -13.69
N ALA A 216 -16.14 1.34 -13.66
CA ALA A 216 -17.37 2.06 -13.94
C ALA A 216 -17.33 2.90 -15.23
N GLY A 217 -16.15 3.34 -15.67
CA GLY A 217 -15.97 4.08 -16.92
C GLY A 217 -15.54 5.54 -16.72
N ASP A 218 -15.80 6.37 -17.74
CA ASP A 218 -15.39 7.77 -17.77
C ASP A 218 -16.54 8.70 -17.37
N PHE A 219 -16.29 9.62 -16.44
CA PHE A 219 -17.26 10.56 -15.91
C PHE A 219 -16.70 11.98 -15.94
N GLN A 220 -17.58 12.97 -16.03
CA GLN A 220 -17.22 14.38 -15.89
C GLN A 220 -17.34 14.81 -14.43
N LEU A 221 -16.38 15.59 -13.94
CA LEU A 221 -16.44 16.17 -12.61
C LEU A 221 -17.42 17.36 -12.59
N CYS A 222 -18.30 17.41 -11.60
CA CYS A 222 -19.18 18.58 -11.43
C CYS A 222 -18.50 19.63 -10.56
N LYS A 223 -17.89 19.19 -9.46
CA LYS A 223 -17.28 20.08 -8.48
C LYS A 223 -16.09 19.43 -7.81
N ILE A 224 -15.14 20.28 -7.48
CA ILE A 224 -13.94 19.93 -6.75
C ILE A 224 -13.87 20.86 -5.54
N GLU A 225 -13.75 20.29 -4.35
CA GLU A 225 -13.66 21.01 -3.07
C GLU A 225 -12.41 20.57 -2.31
N VAL A 226 -11.69 21.53 -1.71
CA VAL A 226 -10.53 21.25 -0.86
C VAL A 226 -10.98 21.17 0.59
N LEU A 227 -10.84 19.99 1.19
CA LEU A 227 -11.13 19.70 2.58
C LEU A 227 -9.87 19.83 3.43
N LYS A 228 -10.08 20.11 4.73
CA LYS A 228 -9.00 20.08 5.71
C LYS A 228 -8.52 18.64 5.91
N ASP A 229 -7.20 18.50 5.99
CA ASP A 229 -6.56 17.22 6.21
C ASP A 229 -7.02 16.58 7.54
N PRO A 230 -7.59 15.36 7.51
CA PRO A 230 -7.96 14.65 8.73
C PRO A 230 -6.73 14.18 9.53
N PHE A 231 -5.55 14.06 8.90
CA PHE A 231 -4.33 13.50 9.50
C PHE A 231 -3.09 14.39 9.32
N PRO A 232 -3.11 15.66 9.79
CA PRO A 232 -2.00 16.59 9.54
C PRO A 232 -0.70 16.09 10.21
N LEU A 233 0.37 15.98 9.41
CA LEU A 233 1.69 15.51 9.90
C LEU A 233 2.37 16.48 10.86
N ASN A 234 1.99 17.75 10.81
CA ASN A 234 2.40 18.74 11.79
C ASN A 234 1.10 19.41 12.29
N SER A 235 0.72 19.18 13.53
CA SER A 235 -0.23 20.07 14.20
C SER A 235 0.49 21.41 14.40
N LYS A 236 0.38 22.32 13.41
CA LYS A 236 0.74 23.72 13.65
C LYS A 236 -0.20 24.21 14.75
N LYS A 237 0.32 24.25 15.96
CA LYS A 237 -0.20 25.03 17.07
C LYS A 237 -0.43 26.44 16.52
N ASN A 238 -1.67 26.92 16.60
CA ASN A 238 -2.04 28.30 16.27
C ASN A 238 -0.99 29.26 16.85
N GLN A 239 -0.24 29.94 15.99
CA GLN A 239 0.30 31.27 16.24
C GLN A 239 0.79 31.91 14.94
N ASP A 240 0.09 32.98 14.61
CA ASP A 240 0.49 34.20 13.90
C ASP A 240 0.74 34.16 12.38
N LEU A 241 -0.13 34.92 11.72
CA LEU A 241 0.04 35.57 10.43
C LEU A 241 1.46 36.11 10.27
N MET A 242 2.20 35.64 9.26
CA MET A 242 3.04 36.43 8.34
C MET A 242 3.60 35.53 7.24
N ASP A 243 3.52 36.03 6.02
CA ASP A 243 3.99 35.46 4.75
C ASP A 243 5.34 34.73 4.83
N SER A 244 5.34 33.45 4.43
CA SER A 244 6.47 32.87 3.69
C SER A 244 5.99 31.67 2.87
N ASP A 245 6.12 31.85 1.56
CA ASP A 245 5.74 31.01 0.44
C ASP A 245 6.50 29.67 0.44
N GLU A 246 5.92 28.62 1.02
CA GLU A 246 6.25 27.21 0.73
C GLU A 246 4.97 26.37 0.79
N MET A 247 4.22 26.33 -0.33
CA MET A 247 3.08 25.44 -0.50
C MET A 247 3.51 23.96 -0.51
N HIS A 248 3.33 23.29 0.62
CA HIS A 248 3.00 21.87 0.65
C HIS A 248 1.63 21.71 1.35
N ASP A 249 0.61 22.37 0.80
CA ASP A 249 -0.77 22.09 1.16
C ASP A 249 -1.19 20.80 0.44
N VAL A 250 -1.31 19.72 1.21
CA VAL A 250 -1.86 18.46 0.70
C VAL A 250 -3.37 18.58 0.72
N GLU A 251 -3.91 18.94 -0.44
CA GLU A 251 -5.34 19.13 -0.69
C GLU A 251 -6.07 17.77 -0.60
N VAL A 252 -7.02 17.67 0.32
CA VAL A 252 -8.00 16.57 0.34
C VAL A 252 -9.13 16.99 -0.58
N TRP A 253 -9.43 16.20 -1.59
CA TRP A 253 -10.41 16.60 -2.60
C TRP A 253 -11.72 15.86 -2.36
N SER A 254 -12.82 16.60 -2.19
CA SER A 254 -14.18 16.06 -2.38
C SER A 254 -14.63 16.33 -3.81
N PHE A 255 -14.97 15.26 -4.51
CA PHE A 255 -15.67 15.35 -5.80
C PHE A 255 -17.17 15.43 -5.56
N THR A 256 -17.87 16.18 -6.37
CA THR A 256 -19.33 16.15 -6.50
C THR A 256 -19.66 16.11 -7.98
#